data_AF-A0A9X2HP30-F1
#
_entry.id   AF-A0A9X2HP30-F1
#
_cell.length_a   1.000
_cell.length_b   1.000
_cell.length_c   1.000
_cell.angle_alpha   90.00
_cell.angle_beta   90.00
_cell.angle_gamma   90.00
#
_symmetry.space_group_name_H-M   'P 1'
#
loop_
_entity.id
_entity.type
_entity.pdbx_description
1 polymer ?
#
loop_
_entity_poly.entity_id
_entity_poly.type
_entity_poly.pdbx_seq_one_letter_code
_entity_poly.pdbx_strand_id
1 'polypeptide(L)' 'MNPSWRKPVGAFAIVALIVGWCVLIASFSATIGRWPILIQLVFYVFTGIVWIVPLKPLLLWMETGRWRVPR' A
#
# COMPACT_ATOMS: atom_id res chain seq x y z
N MET A 1 -3.73 -19.49 -24.51
CA MET A 1 -3.57 -18.73 -23.26
C MET A 1 -2.20 -18.08 -23.29
N ASN A 2 -2.10 -16.76 -23.47
CA ASN A 2 -0.80 -16.09 -23.46
C ASN A 2 -0.42 -15.80 -21.98
N PRO A 3 0.69 -16.34 -21.46
CA PRO A 3 1.04 -16.15 -20.05
C PRO A 3 1.33 -14.67 -19.76
N SER A 4 0.52 -14.04 -18.90
CA SER A 4 0.74 -12.67 -18.47
C SER A 4 1.58 -12.63 -17.19
N TRP A 5 2.87 -12.33 -17.30
CA TRP A 5 3.77 -12.15 -16.15
C TRP A 5 3.36 -11.00 -15.19
N ARG A 6 2.47 -10.11 -15.63
CA ARG A 6 1.94 -8.98 -14.85
C ARG A 6 1.24 -9.39 -13.56
N LYS A 7 0.54 -10.53 -13.54
CA LYS A 7 -0.22 -11.01 -12.38
C LYS A 7 0.67 -11.46 -11.22
N PRO A 8 1.64 -12.37 -11.40
CA PRO A 8 2.56 -12.75 -10.32
C PRO A 8 3.43 -11.57 -9.88
N VAL A 9 3.95 -10.76 -10.81
CA VAL A 9 4.74 -9.56 -10.46
C VAL A 9 3.91 -8.56 -9.66
N GLY A 10 2.66 -8.32 -10.05
CA GLY A 10 1.75 -7.46 -9.32
C GLY A 10 1.44 -7.96 -7.91
N ALA A 11 1.23 -9.26 -7.74
CA ALA A 11 1.04 -9.85 -6.42
C ALA A 11 2.25 -9.62 -5.50
N PHE A 12 3.48 -9.86 -6.00
CA PHE A 12 4.70 -9.56 -5.25
C PHE A 12 4.86 -8.07 -4.96
N ALA A 13 4.49 -7.20 -5.90
CA ALA A 13 4.53 -5.75 -5.70
C ALA A 13 3.55 -5.31 -4.59
N ILE A 14 2.35 -5.89 -4.52
CA ILE A 14 1.39 -5.63 -3.43
C ILE A 14 1.98 -6.07 -2.08
N VAL A 15 2.55 -7.27 -2.01
CA VAL A 15 3.17 -7.77 -0.77
C VAL A 15 4.34 -6.88 -0.35
N ALA A 16 5.23 -6.54 -1.28
CA ALA A 16 6.36 -5.64 -1.02
C ALA A 16 5.90 -4.26 -0.55
N LEU A 17 4.82 -3.73 -1.11
CA LEU A 17 4.20 -2.48 -0.71
C LEU A 17 3.68 -2.54 0.73
N ILE A 18 2.93 -3.59 1.07
CA ILE A 18 2.38 -3.78 2.42
C ILE A 18 3.52 -3.93 3.43
N VAL A 19 4.52 -4.76 3.13
CA VAL A 19 5.68 -4.97 3.99
C VAL A 19 6.45 -3.66 4.17
N GLY A 20 6.73 -2.94 3.09
CA GLY A 20 7.41 -1.65 3.14
C GLY A 20 6.64 -0.61 3.97
N TRP A 21 5.31 -0.57 3.81
CA TRP A 21 4.45 0.32 4.60
C TRP A 21 4.45 -0.04 6.08
N CYS A 22 4.32 -1.32 6.41
CA CYS A 22 4.37 -1.81 7.79
C CYS A 22 5.72 -1.51 8.45
N VAL A 23 6.83 -1.79 7.76
CA VAL A 23 8.19 -1.51 8.25
C VAL A 23 8.37 0.00 8.48
N LEU A 24 7.93 0.82 7.52
CA LEU A 24 7.99 2.27 7.64
C LEU A 24 7.26 2.75 8.90
N ILE A 25 5.98 2.41 9.06
CA ILE A 25 5.19 2.85 10.22
C ILE A 25 5.72 2.27 11.54
N ALA A 26 6.10 0.99 11.56
CA ALA A 26 6.66 0.34 12.74
C ALA A 26 8.00 0.97 13.18
N SER A 27 8.83 1.44 12.24
CA SER A 27 10.08 2.14 12.57
C SER A 27 9.86 3.43 13.36
N PHE A 28 8.70 4.08 13.23
CA PHE A 28 8.33 5.27 13.98
C PHE A 28 7.56 4.95 15.28
N SER A 29 7.31 3.68 15.60
CA SER A 29 6.47 3.26 16.73
C SER A 29 6.95 3.83 18.07
N ALA A 30 8.27 3.90 18.31
CA ALA A 30 8.83 4.46 19.53
C ALA A 30 8.52 5.96 19.71
N THR A 31 8.38 6.71 18.62
CA THR A 31 8.01 8.13 18.64
C THR A 31 6.51 8.28 18.78
N ILE A 32 5.73 7.51 18.00
CA ILE A 32 4.26 7.54 18.00
C ILE A 32 3.71 7.14 19.38
N GLY A 33 4.33 6.16 20.04
CA GLY A 33 3.91 5.69 21.37
C GLY A 33 4.10 6.71 22.50
N ARG A 34 4.78 7.84 22.23
CA ARG A 34 4.90 8.95 23.19
C ARG A 34 3.77 9.97 23.04
N TRP A 35 2.95 9.87 22.00
CA TRP A 35 1.86 10.81 21.75
C TRP A 35 0.62 10.48 22.60
N PRO A 36 -0.26 11.46 22.82
CA PRO A 36 -1.57 11.21 23.39
C PRO A 36 -2.35 10.16 22.59
N ILE A 37 -3.10 9.30 23.29
CA ILE A 37 -3.81 8.16 22.70
C ILE A 37 -4.75 8.54 21.55
N LEU A 38 -5.38 9.72 21.61
CA LEU A 38 -6.28 10.20 20.56
C LEU A 38 -5.53 10.51 19.25
N ILE A 39 -4.34 11.10 19.35
CA ILE A 39 -3.50 11.42 18.18
C ILE A 39 -2.96 10.13 17.58
N GLN A 40 -2.51 9.20 18.44
CA GLN A 40 -2.08 7.88 18.04
C GLN A 40 -3.19 7.13 17.28
N LEU A 41 -4.43 7.18 17.79
CA LEU A 41 -5.59 6.55 17.15
C LEU A 41 -5.86 7.15 15.76
N VAL A 42 -5.95 8.47 15.65
CA VAL A 42 -6.17 9.15 14.36
C VAL A 42 -5.05 8.81 13.37
N PHE A 43 -3.80 8.79 13.83
CA PHE A 43 -2.64 8.44 13.00
C PHE A 43 -2.73 7.00 12.47
N TYR A 44 -3.04 6.03 13.33
CA TYR A 44 -3.15 4.63 12.90
C TYR A 44 -4.35 4.38 11.98
N VAL A 45 -5.49 5.03 12.21
CA VAL A 45 -6.64 4.97 11.28
C VAL A 45 -6.26 5.56 9.92
N PHE A 46 -5.63 6.73 9.91
CA PHE A 46 -5.23 7.39 8.68
C PHE A 46 -4.21 6.56 7.88
N THR A 47 -3.14 6.10 8.54
CA THR A 47 -2.12 5.25 7.91
C THR A 47 -2.67 3.89 7.47
N GLY A 48 -3.66 3.35 8.18
CA GLY A 48 -4.40 2.14 7.80
C GLY A 48 -5.32 2.30 6.58
N ILE A 49 -5.61 3.54 6.16
CA ILE A 49 -6.39 3.83 4.94
C ILE A 49 -5.48 4.26 3.79
N VAL A 50 -4.48 5.10 4.06
CA VAL A 50 -3.64 5.73 3.03
C VAL A 50 -2.86 4.71 2.19
N TRP A 51 -2.44 3.59 2.77
CA TRP A 51 -1.73 2.55 2.02
C TRP A 51 -2.55 1.93 0.87
N ILE A 52 -3.88 2.14 0.84
CA ILE A 52 -4.77 1.69 -0.23
C ILE A 52 -4.64 2.52 -1.51
N VAL A 53 -4.21 3.79 -1.39
CA VAL A 53 -4.07 4.71 -2.54
C VAL A 53 -3.25 4.10 -3.70
N PRO A 54 -2.06 3.50 -3.47
CA PRO A 54 -1.27 2.89 -4.54
C PRO A 54 -1.81 1.56 -5.08
N LEU A 55 -2.75 0.88 -4.41
CA LEU A 55 -3.35 -0.37 -4.90
C LEU A 55 -4.14 -0.15 -6.19
N LYS A 56 -4.94 0.92 -6.27
CA LYS A 56 -5.79 1.20 -7.44
C LYS A 56 -5.01 1.24 -8.77
N PRO A 57 -3.95 2.06 -8.95
CA PRO A 57 -3.19 2.08 -10.19
C PRO A 57 -2.40 0.78 -10.43
N LEU A 58 -1.98 0.08 -9.37
CA LEU A 58 -1.27 -1.19 -9.48
C LEU A 58 -2.18 -2.31 -10.00
N LEU A 59 -3.40 -2.40 -9.49
CA LEU A 59 -4.43 -3.34 -9.96
C LEU A 59 -4.81 -3.06 -11.42
N LEU A 60 -4.99 -1.79 -11.78
CA LEU A 60 -5.24 -1.37 -13.18
C LEU A 60 -4.11 -1.83 -14.11
N TRP A 61 -2.86 -1.70 -13.68
CA TRP A 61 -1.71 -2.15 -14.45
C TRP A 61 -1.67 -3.68 -14.57
N MET A 62 -2.01 -4.42 -13.51
CA MET A 62 -2.05 -5.88 -13.54
C MET A 62 -3.06 -6.42 -14.56
N GLU A 63 -4.22 -5.78 -14.65
CA GLU A 63 -5.32 -6.19 -15.55
C GLU A 63 -5.11 -5.69 -16.99
N THR A 64 -4.73 -4.42 -17.16
CA THR A 64 -4.76 -3.75 -18.48
C THR A 64 -3.38 -3.42 -19.05
N GLY A 65 -2.32 -3.54 -18.25
CA GLY A 65 -0.97 -3.07 -18.60
C GLY A 65 -0.81 -1.54 -18.56
N ARG A 66 -1.85 -0.79 -18.19
CA ARG A 66 -1.85 0.68 -18.11
C ARG A 66 -2.04 1.14 -16.67
N TRP A 67 -1.33 2.19 -16.28
CA TRP A 67 -1.39 2.77 -14.93
C TRP A 67 -2.55 3.75 -14.73
N ARG A 68 -3.22 4.18 -15.80
CA ARG A 68 -4.35 5.11 -15.78
C ARG A 68 -5.45 4.63 -16.71
N VAL A 69 -6.69 4.94 -16.35
CA VAL A 69 -7.83 4.78 -17.25
C VAL A 69 -7.66 5.79 -18.40
N PRO A 70 -7.75 5.37 -19.68
CA PRO A 70 -7.84 6.32 -20.79
C PRO A 70 -9.03 7.24 -20.54
N ARG A 71 -8.82 8.57 -20.60
CA ARG A 71 -9.93 9.52 -20.55
C ARG A 71 -10.72 9.47 -21.85
#